data_AF-A0A7Y9W4Q2-F1
#
_entry.id   AF-A0A7Y9W4Q2-F1
#
_cell.length_a   1.000
_cell.length_b   1.000
_cell.length_c   1.000
_cell.angle_alpha   90.00
_cell.angle_beta   90.00
_cell.angle_gamma   90.00
#
_symmetry.space_group_name_H-M   'P 1'
#
loop_
_entity.id
_entity.type
_entity.pdbx_description
1 polymer ?
#
loop_
_entity_poly.entity_id
_entity_poly.type
_entity_poly.pdbx_seq_one_letter_code
_entity_poly.pdbx_strand_id
1 'polypeptide(L)'
;MKRFFATAAEVIGEGSPAVAETLRRASPHWMRHTHATHALQGGAELTAVRDNLRHASLSTTSMYLHSDDVKRARQMASVFGTPTR
;
A
#
# COMPACT_ATOMS: atom_id res chain seq x y z
N MET A 1 10.61 2.88 -14.97
CA MET A 1 9.96 3.27 -13.69
C MET A 1 10.88 3.98 -12.71
N LYS A 2 12.15 3.57 -12.45
CA LYS A 2 13.06 4.35 -11.57
C LYS A 2 13.24 5.82 -12.04
N ARG A 3 13.34 6.01 -13.36
CA ARG A 3 13.41 7.35 -13.99
C ARG A 3 12.16 8.20 -13.74
N PHE A 4 10.97 7.59 -13.68
CA PHE A 4 9.73 8.31 -13.36
C PHE A 4 9.79 8.94 -11.96
N PHE A 5 10.19 8.17 -10.95
CA PHE A 5 10.31 8.68 -9.59
C PHE A 5 11.41 9.73 -9.43
N ALA A 6 12.54 9.56 -10.11
CA ALA A 6 13.62 10.54 -10.10
C ALA A 6 13.16 11.87 -10.71
N THR A 7 12.50 11.84 -11.88
CA THR A 7 11.94 13.03 -12.52
C THR A 7 10.84 13.67 -11.66
N ALA A 8 9.95 12.88 -11.07
CA ALA A 8 8.93 13.41 -10.16
C ALA A 8 9.56 14.10 -8.94
N ALA A 9 10.62 13.53 -8.36
CA ALA A 9 11.33 14.12 -7.23
C ALA A 9 12.02 15.45 -7.59
N GLU A 10 12.53 15.56 -8.82
CA GLU A 10 13.12 16.79 -9.35
C GLU A 10 12.06 17.89 -9.50
N VAL A 11 10.92 17.57 -10.11
CA VAL A 11 9.81 18.52 -10.33
C VAL A 11 9.24 19.06 -9.01
N ILE A 12 9.10 18.22 -7.98
CA ILE A 12 8.49 18.66 -6.71
C ILE A 12 9.49 19.22 -5.70
N GLY A 13 10.79 19.15 -5.98
CA GLY A 13 11.86 19.39 -5.02
C GLY A 13 11.83 20.78 -4.39
N GLU A 14 11.46 21.79 -5.17
CA GLU A 14 11.37 23.19 -4.72
C GLU A 14 10.19 23.42 -3.76
N GLY A 15 9.08 22.69 -3.95
CA GLY A 15 7.86 22.84 -3.13
C GLY A 15 7.82 21.91 -1.91
N SER A 16 8.47 20.75 -1.97
CA SER A 16 8.50 19.80 -0.86
C SER A 16 9.75 18.90 -0.86
N PRO A 17 10.85 19.34 -0.23
CA PRO A 17 12.09 18.58 -0.16
C PRO A 17 11.94 17.18 0.47
N ALA A 18 11.06 17.06 1.48
CA ALA A 18 10.81 15.80 2.18
C ALA A 18 10.11 14.75 1.29
N VAL A 19 9.13 15.18 0.49
CA VAL A 19 8.44 14.29 -0.45
C VAL A 19 9.37 13.93 -1.60
N ALA A 20 10.19 14.86 -2.08
CA ALA A 20 11.19 14.59 -3.10
C ALA A 20 12.18 13.49 -2.67
N GLU A 21 12.63 13.53 -1.41
CA GLU A 21 13.50 12.49 -0.85
C GLU A 21 12.81 11.13 -0.79
N THR A 22 11.53 11.11 -0.42
CA THR A 22 10.72 9.89 -0.41
C THR A 22 10.61 9.30 -1.81
N LEU A 23 10.35 10.13 -2.83
CA LEU A 23 10.27 9.70 -4.22
C LEU A 23 11.61 9.20 -4.77
N ARG A 24 12.74 9.80 -4.40
CA ARG A 24 14.08 9.31 -4.80
C ARG A 24 14.34 7.86 -4.35
N ARG A 25 13.76 7.46 -3.22
CA ARG A 25 13.86 6.10 -2.67
C ARG A 25 12.78 5.15 -3.19
N ALA A 26 11.78 5.65 -3.90
CA ALA A 26 10.66 4.85 -4.37
C ALA A 26 11.09 3.85 -5.45
N SER A 27 10.37 2.73 -5.50
CA SER A 27 10.62 1.65 -6.46
C SER A 27 9.31 1.19 -7.11
N PRO A 28 9.37 0.43 -8.22
CA PRO A 28 8.15 -0.12 -8.85
C PRO A 28 7.33 -0.98 -7.88
N HIS A 29 7.96 -1.60 -6.87
CA HIS A 29 7.27 -2.39 -5.87
C HIS A 29 6.31 -1.55 -5.02
N TRP A 30 6.62 -0.28 -4.76
CA TRP A 30 5.75 0.62 -4.00
C TRP A 30 4.43 0.87 -4.73
N MET A 31 4.46 1.13 -6.04
CA MET A 31 3.22 1.26 -6.83
C MET A 31 2.42 -0.03 -6.83
N ARG A 32 3.08 -1.19 -6.93
CA ARG A 32 2.40 -2.49 -6.84
C ARG A 32 1.68 -2.65 -5.50
N HIS A 33 2.34 -2.25 -4.42
CA HIS A 33 1.79 -2.28 -3.07
C HIS A 33 0.61 -1.31 -2.92
N THR A 34 0.77 -0.04 -3.30
CA THR A 34 -0.30 0.96 -3.26
C THR A 34 -1.51 0.50 -4.06
N HIS A 35 -1.31 -0.01 -5.28
CA HIS A 35 -2.40 -0.53 -6.11
C HIS A 35 -3.11 -1.71 -5.43
N ALA A 36 -2.36 -2.72 -4.97
CA ALA A 36 -2.94 -3.92 -4.37
C ALA A 36 -3.74 -3.60 -3.10
N THR A 37 -3.14 -2.86 -2.17
CA THR A 37 -3.77 -2.48 -0.91
C THR A 37 -5.00 -1.61 -1.16
N HIS A 38 -4.93 -0.67 -2.13
CA HIS A 38 -6.08 0.17 -2.46
C HIS A 38 -7.24 -0.62 -3.09
N ALA A 39 -6.94 -1.57 -4.00
CA ALA A 39 -7.96 -2.43 -4.59
C ALA A 39 -8.65 -3.31 -3.54
N LEU A 40 -7.89 -3.91 -2.63
CA LEU A 40 -8.42 -4.73 -1.54
C LEU A 40 -9.28 -3.88 -0.57
N GLN A 41 -8.86 -2.65 -0.26
CA GLN A 41 -9.65 -1.70 0.54
C GLN A 41 -10.95 -1.30 -0.15
N GLY A 42 -10.95 -1.26 -1.48
CA GLY A 42 -12.15 -1.05 -2.30
C GLY A 42 -13.07 -2.26 -2.40
N GLY A 43 -12.74 -3.38 -1.75
CA GLY A 43 -13.54 -4.61 -1.76
C GLY A 43 -13.27 -5.54 -2.95
N ALA A 44 -12.17 -5.34 -3.68
CA ALA A 44 -11.77 -6.29 -4.70
C ALA A 44 -11.34 -7.63 -4.07
N GLU A 45 -11.74 -8.74 -4.70
CA GLU A 45 -11.34 -10.07 -4.27
C GLU A 45 -9.83 -10.30 -4.44
N LEU A 46 -9.22 -11.04 -3.50
CA LEU A 46 -7.79 -11.34 -3.53
C LEU A 46 -7.35 -12.05 -4.83
N THR A 47 -8.23 -12.88 -5.39
CA THR A 47 -8.02 -13.56 -6.68
C THR A 47 -7.96 -12.59 -7.85
N ALA A 48 -8.84 -11.59 -7.89
CA ALA A 48 -8.84 -10.55 -8.92
C ALA A 48 -7.56 -9.69 -8.84
N VAL A 49 -7.12 -9.34 -7.63
CA VAL A 49 -5.88 -8.59 -7.41
C VAL A 49 -4.66 -9.42 -7.84
N ARG A 50 -4.61 -10.71 -7.51
CA ARG A 50 -3.55 -11.64 -7.96
C ARG A 50 -3.47 -11.66 -9.49
N ASP A 51 -4.60 -11.81 -10.17
CA ASP A 51 -4.66 -11.93 -11.63
C ASP A 51 -4.24 -10.63 -12.32
N ASN A 52 -4.71 -9.49 -11.82
CA ASN A 52 -4.29 -8.17 -12.32
C ASN A 52 -2.78 -7.93 -12.14
N LEU A 53 -2.21 -8.41 -11.02
CA LEU A 53 -0.77 -8.36 -10.78
C LEU A 53 0.01 -9.51 -11.43
N ARG A 54 -0.67 -10.44 -12.10
CA ARG A 54 -0.08 -11.64 -12.74
C ARG A 54 0.80 -12.44 -11.80
N HIS A 55 0.37 -12.59 -10.55
CA HIS A 55 1.07 -13.42 -9.58
C HIS A 55 0.71 -14.89 -9.76
N ALA A 56 1.72 -15.76 -9.78
CA ALA A 56 1.52 -17.20 -9.92
C ALA A 56 0.85 -17.85 -8.69
N SER A 57 0.86 -17.18 -7.53
CA SER A 57 0.25 -17.70 -6.31
C SER A 57 -0.54 -16.65 -5.53
N LEU A 58 -1.56 -17.11 -4.81
CA LEU A 58 -2.26 -16.30 -3.82
C LEU A 58 -1.37 -15.94 -2.63
N SER A 59 -0.43 -16.80 -2.26
CA SER A 59 0.53 -16.54 -1.18
C SER A 59 1.37 -15.27 -1.44
N THR A 60 1.78 -15.04 -2.69
CA THR A 60 2.49 -13.80 -3.05
C THR A 60 1.61 -12.56 -2.89
N THR A 61 0.30 -12.70 -3.07
CA THR A 61 -0.66 -11.58 -3.03
C THR A 61 -1.22 -11.35 -1.63
N SER A 62 -1.29 -12.38 -0.79
CA SER A 62 -1.78 -12.26 0.59
C SER A 62 -0.88 -11.38 1.47
N MET A 63 0.38 -11.17 1.07
CA MET A 63 1.25 -10.17 1.71
C MET A 63 0.62 -8.76 1.74
N TYR A 64 -0.27 -8.42 0.79
CA TYR A 64 -0.95 -7.12 0.76
C TYR A 64 -2.16 -7.00 1.72
N LEU A 65 -2.63 -8.11 2.31
CA LEU A 65 -3.71 -8.08 3.31
C LEU A 65 -3.25 -7.56 4.68
N HIS A 66 -1.96 -7.74 5.00
CA HIS A 66 -1.39 -7.43 6.32
C HIS A 66 -1.56 -5.96 6.73
N SER A 67 -1.57 -5.03 5.76
CA SER A 67 -1.78 -3.61 6.02
C SER A 67 -3.20 -3.29 6.49
N ASP A 68 -4.17 -4.13 6.10
CA ASP A 68 -5.58 -3.99 6.44
C ASP A 68 -5.92 -4.71 7.75
N ASP A 69 -5.25 -5.82 8.04
CA ASP A 69 -5.40 -6.57 9.30
C ASP A 69 -5.10 -5.71 10.53
N VAL A 70 -4.06 -4.87 10.48
CA VAL A 70 -3.73 -3.95 11.58
C VAL A 70 -4.82 -2.90 11.78
N LYS A 71 -5.42 -2.36 10.71
CA LYS A 71 -6.52 -1.41 10.80
C LYS A 71 -7.80 -2.06 11.33
N ARG A 72 -8.16 -3.24 10.81
CA ARG A 72 -9.33 -4.01 11.27
C ARG A 72 -9.19 -4.42 12.73
N ALA A 73 -8.03 -4.91 13.15
CA ALA A 73 -7.76 -5.26 14.54
C ALA A 73 -7.93 -4.06 15.48
N ARG A 74 -7.45 -2.87 15.08
CA ARG A 74 -7.67 -1.62 15.83
C ARG A 74 -9.15 -1.22 15.91
N GLN A 75 -9.88 -1.35 14.80
CA GLN A 75 -11.33 -1.05 14.79
C GLN A 75 -12.12 -2.02 15.67
N MET A 76 -11.88 -3.32 15.56
CA MET A 76 -12.51 -4.33 16.44
C MET A 76 -12.15 -4.11 17.91
N ALA A 77 -10.88 -3.78 18.21
CA ALA A 77 -10.46 -3.42 19.56
C ALA A 77 -11.15 -2.16 20.09
N SER A 78 -11.53 -1.19 19.24
CA SER A 78 -12.32 -0.02 19.68
C SER A 78 -13.80 -0.32 19.93
N VAL A 79 -14.36 -1.36 19.29
CA VAL A 79 -15.76 -1.77 19.45
C VAL A 79 -15.94 -2.73 20.62
N PHE A 80 -14.98 -3.65 20.80
CA PHE A 80 -15.05 -4.72 21.79
C PHE A 80 -14.02 -4.57 22.93
N GLY A 81 -13.18 -3.53 22.90
CA GLY A 81 -12.23 -3.24 23.96
C GLY A 81 -12.94 -2.81 25.23
N THR A 82 -12.61 -3.47 26.34
CA THR A 82 -13.18 -3.27 27.66
C THR A 82 -13.19 -1.79 28.06
N PRO A 83 -14.33 -1.21 28.50
CA PRO A 83 -14.31 0.09 29.16
C PRO A 83 -13.54 -0.06 30.47
N THR A 84 -12.35 0.53 30.54
CA THR A 84 -11.61 0.68 31.81
C THR A 84 -12.50 1.47 32.76
N ARG A 85 -12.97 0.81 33.83
CA ARG A 85 -13.73 1.41 34.91
C ARG A 85 -12.81 1.76 36.07
#